data_AF-A0A924QMI3-F1
#
_entry.id   AF-A0A924QMI3-F1
#
_cell.length_a   1.000
_cell.length_b   1.000
_cell.length_c   1.000
_cell.angle_alpha   90.00
_cell.angle_beta   90.00
_cell.angle_gamma   90.00
#
_symmetry.space_group_name_H-M   'P 1'
#
loop_
_entity.id
_entity.type
_entity.pdbx_description
1 polymer ?
#
loop_
_entity_poly.entity_id
_entity_poly.type
_entity_poly.pdbx_seq_one_letter_code
_entity_poly.pdbx_strand_id
1 'polypeptide(L)'
;MKKILTSILLMSISLSAFSKDWVLSDSNVKIVFNDQTSLLTVTDKRCNKVWEQLAYKEMLTTKSTVQNGNTLTINFTGKYSFQAIFALTQSSDLEITLMADKNLAMENLAFPAPFKAPNKNHYLLETGGEGLLLPLDDKDYPMNNNERVFFCGGGATMAWMGIVDTAFKTGYMAILETPYDAILQTKRENGIINFSPVWMPSMGLFGYNRKVTYHFFNEGGYVAQCKKYRAYSWAKNKVITLIENEKKTPALAKMIGAVHLYVWDNARQVSFAQELKKSGIDKAFFLWDANHTPYPEIGYDNKLKELGYAAGVYDLYTDLHYKDTAYYEVDENGPLRFSRSVYPAMFNELAAHKKNGKTYFNQFGHTISPAAIRPQIIKRVERELKEFPHEAYFLDVYQANGLFEDYSPTHTLSRQQFAEEIIKNYKLVSEKYHQFMGGEWGADFTGSNSVFNHGMMTLHRTWWGSEIEKKGTVYWTGDWKNNQRPSQMLGTRVAPDKYLKYSINEYTRVPLYEL
;
A
#
# COMPACT_ATOMS: atom_id res chain seq x y z
N MET A 1 -57.97 -47.14 -39.97
CA MET A 1 -58.32 -45.86 -39.31
C MET A 1 -57.04 -45.15 -38.88
N LYS A 2 -56.59 -44.12 -39.61
CA LYS A 2 -55.44 -43.29 -39.21
C LYS A 2 -55.94 -42.15 -38.31
N LYS A 3 -55.48 -42.10 -37.06
CA LYS A 3 -55.67 -40.94 -36.17
C LYS A 3 -54.63 -39.88 -36.52
N ILE A 4 -55.09 -38.67 -36.85
CA ILE A 4 -54.27 -37.47 -36.99
C ILE A 4 -54.13 -36.88 -35.59
N LEU A 5 -52.90 -36.72 -35.11
CA LEU A 5 -52.57 -36.07 -33.85
C LEU A 5 -52.14 -34.63 -34.16
N THR A 6 -52.99 -33.66 -33.85
CA THR A 6 -52.70 -32.22 -34.01
C THR A 6 -51.87 -31.77 -32.82
N SER A 7 -50.61 -31.38 -33.04
CA SER A 7 -49.76 -30.77 -32.01
C SER A 7 -50.06 -29.28 -31.93
N ILE A 8 -50.52 -28.81 -30.77
CA ILE A 8 -50.69 -27.39 -30.45
C ILE A 8 -49.33 -26.88 -29.95
N LEU A 9 -48.73 -25.99 -30.74
CA LEU A 9 -47.51 -25.27 -30.37
C LEU A 9 -47.91 -24.14 -29.40
N LEU A 10 -47.66 -24.32 -28.10
CA LEU A 10 -47.73 -23.20 -27.14
C LEU A 10 -46.53 -22.28 -27.41
N MET A 11 -46.78 -21.13 -28.01
CA MET A 11 -45.84 -20.02 -28.10
C MET A 11 -45.69 -19.43 -26.69
N SER A 12 -44.61 -19.74 -26.00
CA SER A 12 -44.20 -19.08 -24.76
C SER A 12 -43.80 -17.64 -25.09
N ILE A 13 -44.70 -16.69 -24.83
CA ILE A 13 -44.38 -15.27 -24.84
C ILE A 13 -43.49 -15.03 -23.61
N SER A 14 -42.18 -14.95 -23.83
CA SER A 14 -41.26 -14.39 -22.86
C SER A 14 -41.61 -12.90 -22.71
N LEU A 15 -42.25 -12.54 -21.59
CA LEU A 15 -42.30 -11.14 -21.17
C LEU A 15 -40.85 -10.66 -21.02
N SER A 16 -40.41 -9.82 -21.95
CA SER A 16 -39.21 -9.02 -21.80
C SER A 16 -39.44 -8.13 -20.58
N ALA A 17 -38.74 -8.40 -19.49
CA ALA A 17 -38.68 -7.48 -18.37
C ALA A 17 -38.20 -6.13 -18.92
N PHE A 18 -38.99 -5.08 -18.75
CA PHE A 18 -38.63 -3.74 -19.20
C PHE A 18 -37.37 -3.30 -18.45
N SER A 19 -36.27 -3.14 -19.19
CA SER A 19 -35.04 -2.53 -18.71
C SER A 19 -35.30 -1.06 -18.41
N LYS A 20 -34.98 -0.57 -17.20
CA LYS A 20 -35.07 0.85 -16.88
C LYS A 20 -33.68 1.43 -16.63
N ASP A 21 -33.42 2.52 -17.34
CA ASP A 21 -32.24 3.35 -17.15
C ASP A 21 -32.54 4.45 -16.13
N TRP A 22 -31.83 4.41 -15.01
CA TRP A 22 -31.87 5.40 -13.94
C TRP A 22 -30.76 6.42 -14.14
N VAL A 23 -31.08 7.71 -14.08
CA VAL A 23 -30.15 8.78 -14.48
C VAL A 23 -29.86 9.72 -13.32
N LEU A 24 -28.57 9.90 -13.01
CA LEU A 24 -28.05 11.00 -12.19
C LEU A 24 -27.29 11.95 -13.11
N SER A 25 -27.52 13.26 -13.02
CA SER A 25 -26.80 14.19 -13.90
C SER A 25 -26.74 15.62 -13.37
N ASP A 26 -25.63 16.30 -13.68
CA ASP A 26 -25.44 17.73 -13.49
C ASP A 26 -24.94 18.38 -14.79
N SER A 27 -24.33 19.57 -14.74
CA SER A 27 -23.77 20.25 -15.92
C SER A 27 -22.57 19.53 -16.55
N ASN A 28 -21.83 18.73 -15.78
CA ASN A 28 -20.53 18.17 -16.18
C ASN A 28 -20.60 16.68 -16.47
N VAL A 29 -21.41 15.92 -15.74
CA VAL A 29 -21.44 14.47 -15.79
C VAL A 29 -22.88 13.95 -15.91
N LYS A 30 -23.05 12.86 -16.64
CA LYS A 30 -24.27 12.04 -16.67
C LYS A 30 -23.91 10.61 -16.32
N ILE A 31 -24.60 10.04 -15.34
CA ILE A 31 -24.45 8.66 -14.90
C ILE A 31 -25.75 7.94 -15.20
N VAL A 32 -25.66 6.82 -15.90
CA VAL A 32 -26.80 5.95 -16.21
C VAL A 32 -26.56 4.60 -15.56
N PHE A 33 -27.51 4.16 -14.74
CA PHE A 33 -27.55 2.81 -14.19
C PHE A 33 -28.67 2.01 -14.87
N ASN A 34 -28.32 0.89 -15.49
CA ASN A 34 -29.28 -0.01 -16.11
C ASN A 34 -29.64 -1.14 -15.13
N ASP A 35 -30.88 -1.20 -14.69
CA ASP A 35 -31.28 -2.13 -13.62
C ASP A 35 -31.34 -3.61 -14.03
N GLN A 36 -31.48 -3.89 -15.32
CA GLN A 36 -31.42 -5.25 -15.85
C GLN A 36 -29.99 -5.80 -15.86
N THR A 37 -29.02 -5.01 -16.30
CA THR A 37 -27.61 -5.44 -16.40
C THR A 37 -26.82 -5.16 -15.12
N SER A 38 -27.34 -4.30 -14.24
CA SER A 38 -26.65 -3.77 -13.05
C SER A 38 -25.38 -2.98 -13.36
N LEU A 39 -25.25 -2.45 -14.58
CA LEU A 39 -24.06 -1.73 -15.04
C LEU A 39 -24.25 -0.22 -15.09
N LEU A 40 -23.16 0.49 -14.90
CA LEU A 40 -23.06 1.93 -15.05
C LEU A 40 -22.44 2.33 -16.39
N THR A 41 -22.95 3.44 -16.92
CA THR A 41 -22.30 4.24 -17.95
C THR A 41 -22.16 5.67 -17.46
N VAL A 42 -20.95 6.23 -17.57
CA VAL A 42 -20.68 7.62 -17.19
C VAL A 42 -20.26 8.40 -18.43
N THR A 43 -20.96 9.50 -18.72
CA THR A 43 -20.58 10.47 -19.75
C THR A 43 -20.04 11.72 -19.08
N ASP A 44 -18.78 12.05 -19.36
CA ASP A 44 -18.20 13.35 -19.03
C ASP A 44 -18.50 14.34 -20.16
N LYS A 45 -19.46 15.23 -19.92
CA LYS A 45 -19.98 16.21 -20.89
C LYS A 45 -18.95 17.29 -21.24
N ARG A 46 -17.93 17.48 -20.39
CA ARG A 46 -16.88 18.49 -20.62
C ARG A 46 -15.93 18.08 -21.74
N CYS A 47 -15.77 16.79 -21.98
CA CYS A 47 -14.87 16.23 -23.00
C CYS A 47 -15.55 15.20 -23.93
N ASN A 48 -16.86 14.98 -23.78
CA ASN A 48 -17.65 13.98 -24.51
C ASN A 48 -17.10 12.55 -24.43
N LYS A 49 -16.39 12.20 -23.35
CA LYS A 49 -15.94 10.83 -23.10
C LYS A 49 -17.03 10.02 -22.40
N VAL A 50 -17.14 8.76 -22.80
CA VAL A 50 -18.05 7.78 -22.22
C VAL A 50 -17.25 6.63 -21.62
N TRP A 51 -17.53 6.31 -20.37
CA TRP A 51 -16.94 5.22 -19.60
C TRP A 51 -18.02 4.20 -19.31
N GLU A 52 -17.92 3.01 -19.90
CA GLU A 52 -18.88 1.93 -19.76
C GLU A 52 -18.29 0.83 -18.88
N GLN A 53 -19.09 0.23 -18.00
CA GLN A 53 -18.63 -0.93 -17.24
C GLN A 53 -18.63 -2.22 -18.05
N LEU A 54 -17.70 -3.12 -17.72
CA LEU A 54 -17.71 -4.50 -18.21
C LEU A 54 -18.71 -5.32 -17.40
N ALA A 55 -19.33 -6.32 -18.03
CA ALA A 55 -20.28 -7.19 -17.37
C ALA A 55 -19.67 -7.92 -16.16
N TYR A 56 -20.44 -8.06 -15.08
CA TYR A 56 -20.03 -8.89 -13.95
C TYR A 56 -19.84 -10.35 -14.39
N LYS A 57 -18.82 -11.01 -13.84
CA LYS A 57 -18.67 -12.47 -13.98
C LYS A 57 -19.63 -13.22 -13.05
N GLU A 58 -20.02 -12.61 -11.93
CA GLU A 58 -20.96 -13.18 -10.97
C GLU A 58 -22.38 -12.64 -11.21
N MET A 59 -23.38 -13.49 -11.00
CA MET A 59 -24.79 -13.09 -11.15
C MET A 59 -25.20 -12.19 -9.98
N LEU A 60 -25.31 -10.89 -10.26
CA LEU A 60 -25.88 -9.88 -9.37
C LEU A 60 -27.24 -9.45 -9.93
N THR A 61 -28.27 -9.40 -9.09
CA THR A 61 -29.62 -8.99 -9.49
C THR A 61 -30.07 -7.78 -8.70
N THR A 62 -30.53 -6.75 -9.41
CA THR A 62 -31.23 -5.60 -8.83
C THR A 62 -32.61 -6.02 -8.31
N LYS A 63 -32.87 -5.87 -7.00
CA LYS A 63 -34.20 -6.13 -6.42
C LYS A 63 -35.08 -4.90 -6.40
N SER A 64 -34.50 -3.76 -6.06
CA SER A 64 -35.19 -2.48 -6.08
C SER A 64 -34.20 -1.34 -6.25
N THR A 65 -34.66 -0.31 -6.94
CA THR A 65 -33.94 0.94 -7.12
C THR A 65 -34.85 2.07 -6.72
N VAL A 66 -34.35 2.95 -5.85
CA VAL A 66 -35.04 4.15 -5.41
C VAL A 66 -34.14 5.34 -5.74
N GLN A 67 -34.69 6.33 -6.44
CA GLN A 67 -34.00 7.57 -6.72
C GLN A 67 -34.52 8.68 -5.81
N ASN A 68 -33.62 9.40 -5.16
CA ASN A 68 -33.91 10.63 -4.43
C ASN A 68 -32.90 11.71 -4.85
N GLY A 69 -33.34 12.67 -5.67
CA GLY A 69 -32.47 13.67 -6.26
C GLY A 69 -31.30 13.04 -7.02
N ASN A 70 -30.08 13.42 -6.63
CA ASN A 70 -28.82 12.94 -7.19
C ASN A 70 -28.28 11.67 -6.53
N THR A 71 -29.16 10.87 -5.93
CA THR A 71 -28.80 9.61 -5.27
C THR A 71 -29.69 8.47 -5.75
N LEU A 72 -29.06 7.34 -6.10
CA LEU A 72 -29.72 6.05 -6.33
C LEU A 72 -29.38 5.10 -5.19
N THR A 73 -30.39 4.62 -4.48
CA THR A 73 -30.28 3.55 -3.51
C THR A 73 -30.76 2.26 -4.14
N ILE A 74 -29.89 1.27 -4.23
CA ILE A 74 -30.12 0.02 -4.95
C ILE A 74 -29.91 -1.15 -3.99
N ASN A 75 -30.92 -2.01 -3.88
CA ASN A 75 -30.79 -3.26 -3.14
C ASN A 75 -30.45 -4.38 -4.12
N PHE A 76 -29.28 -4.97 -3.93
CA PHE A 76 -28.81 -6.10 -4.73
C PHE A 76 -29.03 -7.42 -4.00
N THR A 77 -29.23 -8.47 -4.78
CA THR A 77 -29.12 -9.85 -4.32
C THR A 77 -28.24 -10.62 -5.28
N GLY A 78 -27.27 -11.33 -4.73
CA GLY A 78 -26.45 -12.32 -5.44
C GLY A 78 -26.03 -13.39 -4.44
N LYS A 79 -24.72 -13.62 -4.31
CA LYS A 79 -24.16 -14.42 -3.21
C LYS A 79 -24.52 -13.85 -1.83
N TYR A 80 -24.60 -12.53 -1.74
CA TYR A 80 -25.00 -11.78 -0.56
C TYR A 80 -26.08 -10.77 -0.93
N SER A 81 -26.89 -10.38 0.05
CA SER A 81 -27.77 -9.22 -0.06
C SER A 81 -27.06 -8.01 0.54
N PHE A 82 -26.96 -6.95 -0.24
CA PHE A 82 -26.38 -5.67 0.19
C PHE A 82 -27.07 -4.51 -0.53
N GLN A 83 -26.98 -3.34 0.08
CA GLN A 83 -27.42 -2.09 -0.52
C GLN A 83 -26.21 -1.34 -1.06
N ALA A 84 -26.34 -0.74 -2.23
CA ALA A 84 -25.38 0.23 -2.75
C ALA A 84 -26.07 1.58 -2.94
N ILE A 85 -25.41 2.64 -2.49
CA ILE A 85 -25.83 4.02 -2.66
C ILE A 85 -24.88 4.65 -3.66
N PHE A 86 -25.40 5.04 -4.83
CA PHE A 86 -24.68 5.78 -5.86
C PHE A 86 -25.09 7.25 -5.73
N ALA A 87 -24.15 8.14 -5.48
CA ALA A 87 -24.41 9.57 -5.36
C ALA A 87 -23.56 10.36 -6.34
N LEU A 88 -24.20 11.29 -7.07
CA LEU A 88 -23.50 12.33 -7.82
C LEU A 88 -23.29 13.54 -6.91
N THR A 89 -22.03 13.81 -6.56
CA THR A 89 -21.67 14.90 -5.66
C THR A 89 -21.79 16.26 -6.34
N GLN A 90 -21.72 17.33 -5.55
CA GLN A 90 -21.66 18.70 -6.09
C GLN A 90 -20.38 18.98 -6.89
N SER A 91 -19.32 18.20 -6.69
CA SER A 91 -18.07 18.26 -7.46
C SER A 91 -18.10 17.39 -8.72
N SER A 92 -19.27 16.88 -9.11
CA SER A 92 -19.46 15.99 -10.26
C SER A 92 -18.71 14.66 -10.16
N ASP A 93 -18.52 14.17 -8.93
CA ASP A 93 -17.90 12.87 -8.64
C ASP A 93 -18.97 11.80 -8.39
N LEU A 94 -18.63 10.54 -8.68
CA LEU A 94 -19.51 9.39 -8.40
C LEU A 94 -19.04 8.69 -7.12
N GLU A 95 -19.79 8.87 -6.04
CA GLU A 95 -19.59 8.12 -4.80
C GLU A 95 -20.43 6.84 -4.81
N ILE A 96 -19.82 5.73 -4.39
CA ILE A 96 -20.51 4.45 -4.25
C ILE A 96 -20.24 3.91 -2.83
N THR A 97 -21.30 3.84 -2.04
CA THR A 97 -21.26 3.30 -0.67
C THR A 97 -22.01 1.98 -0.61
N LEU A 98 -21.36 0.91 -0.14
CA LEU A 98 -21.95 -0.39 0.09
C LEU A 98 -22.30 -0.52 1.57
N MET A 99 -23.49 -1.05 1.83
CA MET A 99 -24.03 -1.28 3.17
C MET A 99 -24.62 -2.69 3.24
N ALA A 100 -24.34 -3.39 4.33
CA ALA A 100 -24.95 -4.67 4.67
C ALA A 100 -24.97 -4.80 6.19
N ASP A 101 -25.58 -5.88 6.71
CA ASP A 101 -25.43 -6.22 8.12
C ASP A 101 -23.94 -6.38 8.45
N LYS A 102 -23.43 -5.65 9.45
CA LYS A 102 -22.03 -5.73 9.89
C LYS A 102 -21.62 -7.15 10.31
N ASN A 103 -22.58 -7.96 10.77
CA ASN A 103 -22.37 -9.34 11.19
C ASN A 103 -22.53 -10.36 10.05
N LEU A 104 -22.80 -9.89 8.83
CA LEU A 104 -22.86 -10.76 7.65
C LEU A 104 -21.49 -11.40 7.42
N ALA A 105 -21.41 -12.72 7.52
CA ALA A 105 -20.24 -13.45 7.07
C ALA A 105 -20.10 -13.32 5.55
N MET A 106 -18.94 -12.86 5.08
CA MET A 106 -18.69 -12.66 3.65
C MET A 106 -17.31 -13.16 3.24
N GLU A 107 -17.19 -13.45 1.96
CA GLU A 107 -15.94 -13.58 1.24
C GLU A 107 -15.71 -12.31 0.39
N ASN A 108 -14.68 -12.33 -0.45
CA ASN A 108 -14.39 -11.21 -1.33
C ASN A 108 -15.59 -10.87 -2.23
N LEU A 109 -15.94 -9.59 -2.30
CA LEU A 109 -17.00 -9.04 -3.13
C LEU A 109 -16.40 -8.09 -4.17
N ALA A 110 -16.36 -8.50 -5.44
CA ALA A 110 -15.91 -7.66 -6.55
C ALA A 110 -17.05 -6.69 -6.96
N PHE A 111 -16.96 -5.44 -6.52
CA PHE A 111 -17.96 -4.42 -6.80
C PHE A 111 -17.41 -3.00 -6.61
N PRO A 112 -17.78 -2.01 -7.43
CA PRO A 112 -18.58 -2.14 -8.65
C PRO A 112 -17.76 -2.81 -9.76
N ALA A 113 -18.41 -3.13 -10.87
CA ALA A 113 -17.73 -3.64 -12.07
C ALA A 113 -16.64 -2.67 -12.57
N PRO A 114 -15.57 -3.19 -13.22
CA PRO A 114 -14.54 -2.34 -13.80
C PRO A 114 -15.12 -1.48 -14.92
N PHE A 115 -14.73 -0.22 -14.99
CA PHE A 115 -14.91 0.58 -16.20
C PHE A 115 -13.96 0.07 -17.28
N LYS A 116 -14.52 -0.21 -18.45
CA LYS A 116 -13.77 -0.63 -19.63
C LYS A 116 -12.83 0.48 -20.03
N ALA A 117 -11.56 0.14 -20.13
CA ALA A 117 -10.61 1.06 -20.71
C ALA A 117 -10.89 1.28 -22.21
N PRO A 118 -10.78 2.50 -22.74
CA PRO A 118 -11.32 2.81 -24.07
C PRO A 118 -10.57 2.11 -25.21
N ASN A 119 -9.23 2.05 -25.12
CA ASN A 119 -8.33 1.41 -26.09
C ASN A 119 -6.87 1.41 -25.58
N LYS A 120 -5.95 0.90 -26.40
CA LYS A 120 -4.50 0.85 -26.15
C LYS A 120 -3.79 2.22 -26.01
N ASN A 121 -4.45 3.33 -26.37
CA ASN A 121 -3.87 4.68 -26.24
C ASN A 121 -4.14 5.28 -24.84
N HIS A 122 -4.07 4.44 -23.81
CA HIS A 122 -4.22 4.82 -22.43
C HIS A 122 -3.17 4.09 -21.59
N TYR A 123 -2.94 4.61 -20.40
CA TYR A 123 -2.12 3.98 -19.36
C TYR A 123 -2.99 3.67 -18.15
N LEU A 124 -2.71 2.55 -17.51
CA LEU A 124 -3.09 2.33 -16.12
C LEU A 124 -2.10 3.10 -15.25
N LEU A 125 -2.63 3.85 -14.29
CA LEU A 125 -1.86 4.55 -13.29
C LEU A 125 -1.86 3.73 -12.00
N GLU A 126 -0.81 2.94 -11.85
CA GLU A 126 -0.54 2.09 -10.70
C GLU A 126 0.15 2.90 -9.60
N THR A 127 -0.20 2.64 -8.34
CA THR A 127 0.22 3.43 -7.18
C THR A 127 1.14 2.65 -6.23
N GLY A 128 1.79 1.60 -6.72
CA GLY A 128 2.88 0.93 -6.02
C GLY A 128 4.17 1.75 -6.12
N GLY A 129 4.96 1.82 -5.04
CA GLY A 129 6.13 2.70 -4.95
C GLY A 129 5.76 4.15 -5.29
N GLU A 130 6.60 4.81 -6.09
CA GLU A 130 6.40 6.18 -6.54
C GLU A 130 5.24 6.31 -7.54
N GLY A 131 4.93 5.25 -8.30
CA GLY A 131 3.90 5.22 -9.33
C GLY A 131 4.39 4.75 -10.70
N LEU A 132 3.51 4.07 -11.45
CA LEU A 132 3.79 3.48 -12.75
C LEU A 132 2.66 3.77 -13.76
N LEU A 133 3.03 4.29 -14.92
CA LEU A 133 2.23 4.33 -16.14
C LEU A 133 2.44 3.02 -16.91
N LEU A 134 1.50 2.10 -16.79
CA LEU A 134 1.53 0.81 -17.48
C LEU A 134 0.67 0.90 -18.75
N PRO A 135 1.23 0.69 -19.96
CA PRO A 135 0.43 0.60 -21.18
C PRO A 135 -0.67 -0.45 -21.02
N LEU A 136 -1.89 -0.13 -21.43
CA LEU A 136 -3.01 -1.05 -21.19
C LEU A 136 -2.94 -2.34 -22.02
N ASP A 137 -2.14 -2.39 -23.07
CA ASP A 137 -1.86 -3.58 -23.87
C ASP A 137 -0.55 -4.29 -23.47
N ASP A 138 0.08 -3.89 -22.36
CA ASP A 138 1.27 -4.56 -21.82
C ASP A 138 0.95 -6.03 -21.50
N LYS A 139 1.84 -6.93 -21.93
CA LYS A 139 1.65 -8.39 -21.81
C LYS A 139 2.47 -9.03 -20.69
N ASP A 140 3.48 -8.34 -20.16
CA ASP A 140 4.50 -8.97 -19.31
C ASP A 140 4.35 -8.61 -17.83
N TYR A 141 3.80 -7.42 -17.53
CA TYR A 141 3.67 -6.95 -16.15
C TYR A 141 2.69 -7.84 -15.35
N PRO A 142 3.00 -8.22 -14.10
CA PRO A 142 2.11 -9.05 -13.30
C PRO A 142 0.81 -8.31 -12.97
N MET A 143 -0.32 -9.00 -13.08
CA MET A 143 -1.61 -8.48 -12.67
C MET A 143 -1.83 -8.66 -11.18
N ASN A 144 -2.42 -7.66 -10.54
CA ASN A 144 -2.83 -7.75 -9.15
C ASN A 144 -4.16 -8.50 -9.03
N ASN A 145 -4.10 -9.77 -8.64
CA ASN A 145 -5.33 -10.53 -8.40
C ASN A 145 -5.75 -10.53 -6.93
N ASN A 146 -4.80 -10.45 -5.99
CA ASN A 146 -5.02 -10.77 -4.57
C ASN A 146 -4.23 -9.89 -3.58
N GLU A 147 -3.36 -8.97 -4.05
CA GLU A 147 -2.60 -8.09 -3.16
C GLU A 147 -3.50 -6.96 -2.66
N ARG A 148 -3.60 -6.91 -1.34
CA ARG A 148 -4.29 -5.85 -0.60
C ARG A 148 -3.62 -4.51 -0.80
N VAL A 149 -4.41 -3.44 -0.71
CA VAL A 149 -3.86 -2.10 -0.53
C VAL A 149 -2.97 -2.08 0.71
N PHE A 150 -1.88 -1.30 0.66
CA PHE A 150 -0.84 -1.19 1.69
C PHE A 150 0.06 -2.42 1.88
N PHE A 151 -0.01 -3.42 1.00
CA PHE A 151 1.10 -4.35 0.80
C PHE A 151 2.15 -3.69 -0.10
N CYS A 152 2.96 -2.78 0.45
CA CYS A 152 3.82 -1.89 -0.35
C CYS A 152 5.08 -2.54 -0.94
N GLY A 153 5.44 -3.76 -0.52
CA GLY A 153 6.51 -4.56 -1.14
C GLY A 153 6.20 -5.07 -2.57
N GLY A 154 5.23 -4.46 -3.27
CA GLY A 154 4.80 -4.86 -4.62
C GLY A 154 3.40 -4.39 -5.02
N GLY A 155 2.59 -3.96 -4.05
CA GLY A 155 1.21 -3.47 -4.25
C GLY A 155 1.06 -1.96 -4.01
N ALA A 156 -0.19 -1.49 -4.00
CA ALA A 156 -0.54 -0.07 -3.92
C ALA A 156 -0.18 0.54 -2.55
N THR A 157 0.64 1.60 -2.57
CA THR A 157 1.04 2.37 -1.38
C THR A 157 0.07 3.51 -1.07
N MET A 158 -0.73 3.90 -2.08
CA MET A 158 -1.81 4.86 -1.98
C MET A 158 -3.14 4.16 -2.32
N ALA A 159 -4.21 4.50 -1.64
CA ALA A 159 -5.53 3.88 -1.77
C ALA A 159 -6.31 4.33 -3.01
N TRP A 160 -5.67 4.39 -4.18
CA TRP A 160 -6.31 4.73 -5.44
C TRP A 160 -5.62 4.09 -6.65
N MET A 161 -6.31 4.08 -7.78
CA MET A 161 -5.78 3.69 -9.09
C MET A 161 -6.53 4.46 -10.17
N GLY A 162 -5.90 4.68 -11.33
CA GLY A 162 -6.50 5.47 -12.39
C GLY A 162 -6.22 4.96 -13.79
N ILE A 163 -6.93 5.53 -14.76
CA ILE A 163 -6.66 5.42 -16.19
C ILE A 163 -6.48 6.83 -16.74
N VAL A 164 -5.48 7.01 -17.60
CA VAL A 164 -5.19 8.28 -18.27
C VAL A 164 -4.92 8.05 -19.74
N ASP A 165 -5.35 8.97 -20.62
CA ASP A 165 -4.98 8.89 -22.03
C ASP A 165 -3.49 9.19 -22.28
N THR A 166 -2.96 8.75 -23.41
CA THR A 166 -1.56 9.00 -23.80
C THR A 166 -1.25 10.47 -24.08
N ALA A 167 -2.28 11.32 -24.23
CA ALA A 167 -2.12 12.77 -24.35
C ALA A 167 -2.03 13.47 -22.99
N PHE A 168 -2.16 12.73 -21.88
CA PHE A 168 -2.22 13.21 -20.50
C PHE A 168 -3.23 14.35 -20.31
N LYS A 169 -4.38 14.25 -20.96
CA LYS A 169 -5.48 15.22 -20.81
C LYS A 169 -6.56 14.64 -19.94
N THR A 170 -7.19 13.56 -20.36
CA THR A 170 -8.39 13.05 -19.72
C THR A 170 -8.16 11.69 -19.08
N GLY A 171 -9.08 11.30 -18.19
CA GLY A 171 -9.00 10.02 -17.50
C GLY A 171 -10.05 9.89 -16.42
N TYR A 172 -9.93 8.83 -15.63
CA TYR A 172 -10.66 8.70 -14.37
C TYR A 172 -9.77 8.05 -13.32
N MET A 173 -10.10 8.25 -12.05
CA MET A 173 -9.50 7.53 -10.94
C MET A 173 -10.59 6.97 -10.02
N ALA A 174 -10.25 5.94 -9.25
CA ALA A 174 -11.06 5.45 -8.14
C ALA A 174 -10.26 5.59 -6.84
N ILE A 175 -10.80 6.33 -5.88
CA ILE A 175 -10.27 6.45 -4.51
C ILE A 175 -11.04 5.48 -3.61
N LEU A 176 -10.33 4.56 -2.95
CA LEU A 176 -10.90 3.72 -1.91
C LEU A 176 -10.94 4.53 -0.61
N GLU A 177 -12.13 4.99 -0.23
CA GLU A 177 -12.28 5.77 1.00
C GLU A 177 -12.14 4.91 2.26
N THR A 178 -12.44 3.61 2.12
CA THR A 178 -12.32 2.61 3.18
C THR A 178 -11.39 1.45 2.76
N PRO A 179 -10.07 1.67 2.70
CA PRO A 179 -9.15 0.79 1.98
C PRO A 179 -8.65 -0.45 2.74
N TYR A 180 -8.85 -0.51 4.06
CA TYR A 180 -8.16 -1.47 4.92
C TYR A 180 -8.48 -2.94 4.64
N ASP A 181 -9.68 -3.24 4.13
CA ASP A 181 -10.01 -4.56 3.59
C ASP A 181 -10.47 -4.43 2.14
N ALA A 182 -9.56 -3.94 1.30
CA ALA A 182 -9.78 -3.81 -0.14
C ALA A 182 -8.56 -4.22 -0.96
N ILE A 183 -8.84 -4.64 -2.20
CA ILE A 183 -7.87 -4.90 -3.25
C ILE A 183 -8.24 -4.02 -4.46
N LEU A 184 -7.24 -3.38 -5.07
CA LEU A 184 -7.39 -2.81 -6.41
C LEU A 184 -6.94 -3.87 -7.41
N GLN A 185 -7.89 -4.68 -7.86
CA GLN A 185 -7.62 -5.82 -8.71
C GLN A 185 -7.40 -5.34 -10.13
N THR A 186 -6.34 -5.83 -10.78
CA THR A 186 -6.07 -5.59 -12.20
C THR A 186 -6.19 -6.89 -12.98
N LYS A 187 -6.83 -6.83 -14.15
CA LYS A 187 -7.10 -7.99 -15.00
C LYS A 187 -6.95 -7.62 -16.47
N ARG A 188 -6.39 -8.56 -17.25
CA ARG A 188 -6.37 -8.49 -18.72
C ARG A 188 -7.63 -9.12 -19.29
N GLU A 189 -8.44 -8.32 -19.96
CA GLU A 189 -9.67 -8.76 -20.63
C GLU A 189 -9.57 -8.36 -22.10
N ASN A 190 -9.55 -9.36 -22.99
CA ASN A 190 -9.29 -9.19 -24.43
C ASN A 190 -7.98 -8.44 -24.73
N GLY A 191 -6.93 -8.70 -23.94
CA GLY A 191 -5.61 -8.08 -24.10
C GLY A 191 -5.51 -6.64 -23.58
N ILE A 192 -6.58 -6.10 -22.96
CA ILE A 192 -6.59 -4.77 -22.36
C ILE A 192 -6.68 -4.91 -20.83
N ILE A 193 -5.83 -4.17 -20.13
CA ILE A 193 -5.80 -4.12 -18.67
C ILE A 193 -6.94 -3.22 -18.18
N ASN A 194 -7.76 -3.74 -17.26
CA ASN A 194 -8.77 -3.00 -16.52
C ASN A 194 -8.55 -3.19 -15.02
N PHE A 195 -9.16 -2.33 -14.19
CA PHE A 195 -9.10 -2.47 -12.74
C PHE A 195 -10.46 -2.29 -12.09
N SER A 196 -10.63 -2.93 -10.92
CA SER A 196 -11.84 -2.83 -10.10
C SER A 196 -11.54 -3.00 -8.61
N PRO A 197 -12.31 -2.35 -7.73
CA PRO A 197 -12.29 -2.67 -6.30
C PRO A 197 -12.79 -4.09 -6.03
N VAL A 198 -12.13 -4.77 -5.09
CA VAL A 198 -12.63 -6.00 -4.47
C VAL A 198 -12.61 -5.80 -2.96
N TRP A 199 -13.77 -5.93 -2.33
CA TRP A 199 -13.95 -5.75 -0.89
C TRP A 199 -13.75 -7.06 -0.15
N MET A 200 -12.84 -7.06 0.80
CA MET A 200 -12.52 -8.23 1.62
C MET A 200 -13.31 -8.21 2.93
N PRO A 201 -13.56 -9.39 3.53
CA PRO A 201 -14.10 -9.43 4.87
C PRO A 201 -13.13 -8.78 5.87
N SER A 202 -13.71 -8.08 6.86
CA SER A 202 -13.02 -7.65 8.08
C SER A 202 -13.37 -8.64 9.19
N MET A 203 -12.37 -9.31 9.74
CA MET A 203 -12.51 -10.36 10.74
C MET A 203 -13.44 -11.51 10.31
N GLY A 204 -13.59 -11.74 9.00
CA GLY A 204 -14.51 -12.74 8.43
C GLY A 204 -15.95 -12.24 8.22
N LEU A 205 -16.21 -10.96 8.45
CA LEU A 205 -17.53 -10.33 8.37
C LEU A 205 -17.52 -9.13 7.41
N PHE A 206 -18.69 -8.61 7.06
CA PHE A 206 -18.82 -7.32 6.37
C PHE A 206 -18.19 -6.19 7.17
N GLY A 207 -18.41 -6.17 8.49
CA GLY A 207 -17.71 -5.34 9.46
C GLY A 207 -18.10 -3.87 9.44
N TYR A 208 -17.99 -3.20 8.29
CA TYR A 208 -18.25 -1.77 8.11
C TYR A 208 -18.59 -1.44 6.66
N ASN A 209 -19.23 -0.27 6.44
CA ASN A 209 -19.62 0.21 5.12
C ASN A 209 -18.40 0.41 4.22
N ARG A 210 -18.51 0.04 2.95
CA ARG A 210 -17.41 0.18 1.98
C ARG A 210 -17.66 1.37 1.09
N LYS A 211 -16.66 2.22 0.86
CA LYS A 211 -16.83 3.41 0.02
C LYS A 211 -15.71 3.55 -0.99
N VAL A 212 -16.10 3.79 -2.25
CA VAL A 212 -15.21 4.16 -3.35
C VAL A 212 -15.77 5.39 -4.06
N THR A 213 -14.90 6.31 -4.45
CA THR A 213 -15.27 7.54 -5.14
C THR A 213 -14.53 7.64 -6.46
N TYR A 214 -15.28 7.77 -7.55
CA TYR A 214 -14.75 7.93 -8.90
C TYR A 214 -14.72 9.41 -9.29
N HIS A 215 -13.55 9.86 -9.72
CA HIS A 215 -13.35 11.22 -10.24
C HIS A 215 -13.06 11.14 -11.73
N PHE A 216 -13.72 11.99 -12.53
CA PHE A 216 -13.56 12.05 -13.98
C PHE A 216 -12.84 13.35 -14.36
N PHE A 217 -11.87 13.25 -15.27
CA PHE A 217 -10.98 14.36 -15.63
C PHE A 217 -11.12 14.67 -17.12
N ASN A 218 -11.42 15.93 -17.42
CA ASN A 218 -11.43 16.48 -18.77
C ASN A 218 -10.08 17.13 -19.16
N GLU A 219 -9.17 17.31 -18.20
CA GLU A 219 -7.83 17.89 -18.40
C GLU A 219 -6.87 17.54 -17.24
N GLY A 220 -5.57 17.78 -17.45
CA GLY A 220 -4.52 17.67 -16.43
C GLY A 220 -3.95 16.27 -16.17
N GLY A 221 -4.49 15.23 -16.81
CA GLY A 221 -3.90 13.89 -16.84
C GLY A 221 -3.61 13.29 -15.46
N TYR A 222 -2.48 12.58 -15.32
CA TYR A 222 -2.11 11.94 -14.05
C TYR A 222 -1.76 12.95 -12.95
N VAL A 223 -1.31 14.16 -13.30
CA VAL A 223 -1.00 15.22 -12.32
C VAL A 223 -2.28 15.70 -11.64
N ALA A 224 -3.38 15.89 -12.40
CA ALA A 224 -4.67 16.23 -11.82
C ALA A 224 -5.23 15.11 -10.92
N GLN A 225 -5.04 13.85 -11.32
CA GLN A 225 -5.41 12.68 -10.50
C GLN A 225 -4.62 12.64 -9.18
N CYS A 226 -3.30 12.83 -9.25
CA CYS A 226 -2.46 12.91 -8.06
C CYS A 226 -2.88 14.06 -7.13
N LYS A 227 -3.07 15.28 -7.66
CA LYS A 227 -3.52 16.43 -6.86
C LYS A 227 -4.88 16.21 -6.21
N LYS A 228 -5.81 15.54 -6.90
CA LYS A 228 -7.10 15.13 -6.33
C LYS A 228 -6.89 14.18 -5.17
N TYR A 229 -6.04 13.17 -5.32
CA TYR A 229 -5.72 12.24 -4.25
C TYR A 229 -5.04 12.93 -3.07
N ARG A 230 -4.07 13.82 -3.33
CA ARG A 230 -3.37 14.60 -2.32
C ARG A 230 -4.34 15.40 -1.46
N ALA A 231 -5.27 16.13 -2.07
CA ALA A 231 -6.27 16.91 -1.33
C ALA A 231 -7.12 16.03 -0.40
N TYR A 232 -7.51 14.84 -0.86
CA TYR A 232 -8.25 13.88 -0.06
C TYR A 232 -7.39 13.23 1.05
N SER A 233 -6.25 12.66 0.70
CA SER A 233 -5.40 11.88 1.62
C SER A 233 -4.78 12.77 2.69
N TRP A 234 -4.37 14.00 2.35
CA TRP A 234 -3.85 14.95 3.34
C TRP A 234 -4.88 15.29 4.41
N ALA A 235 -6.12 15.57 4.01
CA ALA A 235 -7.20 15.84 4.95
C ALA A 235 -7.49 14.61 5.83
N LYS A 236 -7.62 13.43 5.21
CA LYS A 236 -7.92 12.17 5.92
C LYS A 236 -6.83 11.79 6.93
N ASN A 237 -5.57 11.85 6.51
CA ASN A 237 -4.43 11.40 7.31
C ASN A 237 -3.82 12.54 8.16
N LYS A 238 -4.45 13.73 8.17
CA LYS A 238 -3.99 14.93 8.91
C LYS A 238 -2.53 15.26 8.62
N VAL A 239 -2.18 15.23 7.34
CA VAL A 239 -0.81 15.45 6.89
C VAL A 239 -0.42 16.90 7.16
N ILE A 240 0.68 17.06 7.89
CA ILE A 240 1.46 18.28 8.00
C ILE A 240 2.73 18.19 7.15
N THR A 241 3.21 19.35 6.73
CA THR A 241 4.39 19.51 5.89
C THR A 241 5.69 19.16 6.63
N LEU A 242 6.76 18.88 5.89
CA LEU A 242 8.09 18.69 6.47
C LEU A 242 8.55 19.92 7.27
N ILE A 243 8.21 21.14 6.82
CA ILE A 243 8.51 22.40 7.52
C ILE A 243 7.79 22.45 8.88
N GLU A 244 6.54 21.99 8.95
CA GLU A 244 5.81 21.93 10.22
C GLU A 244 6.34 20.84 11.15
N ASN A 245 6.79 19.71 10.59
CA ASN A 245 7.46 18.66 11.35
C ASN A 245 8.82 19.12 11.89
N GLU A 246 9.60 19.86 11.11
CA GLU A 246 10.89 20.42 11.54
C GLU A 246 10.75 21.34 12.77
N LYS A 247 9.64 22.10 12.88
CA LYS A 247 9.36 22.90 14.08
C LYS A 247 9.22 22.05 15.35
N LYS A 248 8.77 20.81 15.22
CA LYS A 248 8.63 19.85 16.34
C LYS A 248 9.92 19.06 16.59
N THR A 249 10.63 18.73 15.51
CA THR A 249 11.88 17.97 15.53
C THR A 249 12.95 18.69 14.71
N PRO A 250 13.66 19.68 15.28
CA PRO A 250 14.61 20.52 14.55
C PRO A 250 15.76 19.75 13.88
N ALA A 251 16.11 18.58 14.40
CA ALA A 251 17.11 17.69 13.81
C ALA A 251 16.78 17.30 12.35
N LEU A 252 15.49 17.33 11.96
CA LEU A 252 15.05 17.05 10.60
C LEU A 252 15.70 18.00 9.56
N ALA A 253 16.10 19.21 9.94
CA ALA A 253 16.79 20.15 9.05
C ALA A 253 18.09 19.59 8.46
N LYS A 254 18.74 18.66 9.18
CA LYS A 254 19.95 17.98 8.72
C LYS A 254 19.70 17.03 7.55
N MET A 255 18.46 16.54 7.39
CA MET A 255 18.06 15.61 6.33
C MET A 255 17.83 16.30 4.99
N ILE A 256 17.37 17.54 4.99
CA ILE A 256 17.02 18.25 3.75
C ILE A 256 18.29 18.49 2.92
N GLY A 257 18.39 17.80 1.78
CA GLY A 257 19.55 17.81 0.89
C GLY A 257 20.68 16.86 1.31
N ALA A 258 20.46 15.99 2.29
CA ALA A 258 21.46 15.02 2.74
C ALA A 258 21.51 13.77 1.84
N VAL A 259 22.71 13.22 1.66
CA VAL A 259 22.88 11.86 1.14
C VAL A 259 22.55 10.85 2.23
N HIS A 260 21.79 9.79 1.93
CA HIS A 260 21.49 8.71 2.87
C HIS A 260 22.54 7.61 2.76
N LEU A 261 23.18 7.26 3.88
CA LEU A 261 24.29 6.32 3.93
C LEU A 261 24.00 5.21 4.94
N TYR A 262 23.80 3.98 4.46
CA TYR A 262 23.91 2.81 5.32
C TYR A 262 25.37 2.42 5.50
N VAL A 263 25.84 2.38 6.74
CA VAL A 263 27.24 2.11 7.05
C VAL A 263 27.48 0.72 7.62
N TRP A 264 28.52 0.10 7.09
CA TRP A 264 28.96 -1.27 7.38
C TRP A 264 30.45 -1.29 7.59
N ASP A 265 30.94 -2.26 8.36
CA ASP A 265 32.38 -2.47 8.55
C ASP A 265 33.10 -1.15 8.96
N ASN A 266 34.25 -0.85 8.36
CA ASN A 266 35.04 0.37 8.62
C ASN A 266 34.30 1.69 8.35
N ALA A 267 33.19 1.70 7.58
CA ALA A 267 32.39 2.92 7.39
C ALA A 267 31.65 3.34 8.68
N ARG A 268 31.66 2.51 9.73
CA ARG A 268 31.15 2.82 11.08
C ARG A 268 32.18 3.55 11.96
N GLN A 269 33.38 3.81 11.46
CA GLN A 269 34.39 4.60 12.16
C GLN A 269 34.19 6.09 11.86
N VAL A 270 34.34 6.96 12.87
CA VAL A 270 34.17 8.42 12.69
C VAL A 270 35.12 9.00 11.63
N SER A 271 36.28 8.38 11.42
CA SER A 271 37.25 8.77 10.38
C SER A 271 36.64 8.81 8.99
N PHE A 272 35.71 7.89 8.67
CA PHE A 272 34.99 7.89 7.40
C PHE A 272 34.10 9.14 7.26
N ALA A 273 33.37 9.51 8.30
CA ALA A 273 32.56 10.73 8.30
C ALA A 273 33.41 12.01 8.20
N GLN A 274 34.57 12.04 8.87
CA GLN A 274 35.53 13.14 8.77
C GLN A 274 36.09 13.28 7.36
N GLU A 275 36.42 12.16 6.70
CA GLU A 275 36.89 12.14 5.32
C GLU A 275 35.81 12.64 4.35
N LEU A 276 34.55 12.20 4.52
CA LEU A 276 33.42 12.73 3.75
C LEU A 276 33.28 14.24 3.91
N LYS A 277 33.40 14.75 5.15
CA LYS A 277 33.29 16.17 5.44
C LYS A 277 34.43 16.96 4.79
N LYS A 278 35.65 16.46 4.89
CA LYS A 278 36.84 17.03 4.24
C LYS A 278 36.74 17.02 2.71
N SER A 279 36.03 16.03 2.15
CA SER A 279 35.79 15.89 0.71
C SER A 279 34.67 16.81 0.19
N GLY A 280 34.04 17.61 1.06
CA GLY A 280 33.02 18.59 0.67
C GLY A 280 31.59 18.08 0.75
N ILE A 281 31.33 16.92 1.38
CA ILE A 281 29.96 16.49 1.66
C ILE A 281 29.46 17.26 2.89
N ASP A 282 28.56 18.22 2.67
CA ASP A 282 28.13 19.08 3.77
C ASP A 282 27.03 18.50 4.63
N LYS A 283 26.15 17.71 4.03
CA LYS A 283 25.03 17.03 4.69
C LYS A 283 24.99 15.55 4.34
N ALA A 284 24.89 14.72 5.36
CA ALA A 284 24.71 13.29 5.22
C ALA A 284 23.86 12.77 6.39
N PHE A 285 23.10 11.73 6.10
CA PHE A 285 22.34 10.96 7.08
C PHE A 285 22.94 9.58 7.19
N PHE A 286 23.55 9.29 8.33
CA PHE A 286 24.17 8.01 8.60
C PHE A 286 23.17 7.10 9.29
N LEU A 287 23.00 5.90 8.73
CA LEU A 287 22.23 4.83 9.35
C LEU A 287 23.10 3.59 9.54
N TRP A 288 22.96 2.95 10.69
CA TRP A 288 23.59 1.65 10.94
C TRP A 288 22.55 0.63 11.40
N ASP A 289 22.83 -0.64 11.12
CA ASP A 289 21.98 -1.76 11.50
C ASP A 289 22.60 -2.52 12.68
N ALA A 290 21.84 -2.60 13.77
CA ALA A 290 22.21 -3.25 15.01
C ALA A 290 22.09 -4.79 14.97
N ASN A 291 21.55 -5.37 13.91
CA ASN A 291 21.66 -6.82 13.65
C ASN A 291 23.08 -7.22 13.27
N HIS A 292 23.90 -6.25 12.85
CA HIS A 292 25.20 -6.49 12.27
C HIS A 292 26.33 -5.90 13.11
N THR A 293 27.36 -6.69 13.40
CA THR A 293 28.52 -6.31 14.24
C THR A 293 29.79 -6.16 13.41
N PRO A 294 30.77 -5.34 13.85
CA PRO A 294 30.79 -4.59 15.12
C PRO A 294 29.85 -3.39 15.12
N TYR A 295 29.29 -3.07 16.29
CA TYR A 295 28.62 -1.78 16.50
C TYR A 295 29.63 -0.64 16.39
N PRO A 296 29.20 0.57 16.01
CA PRO A 296 30.06 1.74 16.12
C PRO A 296 30.50 1.97 17.57
N GLU A 297 31.55 2.76 17.76
CA GLU A 297 32.01 3.15 19.10
C GLU A 297 30.92 3.90 19.88
N ILE A 298 30.87 3.73 21.20
CA ILE A 298 29.92 4.46 22.05
C ILE A 298 30.11 5.97 21.84
N GLY A 299 29.01 6.70 21.64
CA GLY A 299 29.04 8.12 21.32
C GLY A 299 29.30 8.47 19.84
N TYR A 300 29.35 7.48 18.94
CA TYR A 300 29.49 7.70 17.49
C TYR A 300 28.50 8.75 16.95
N ASP A 301 27.23 8.68 17.35
CA ASP A 301 26.20 9.63 16.92
C ASP A 301 26.52 11.07 17.34
N ASN A 302 27.12 11.28 18.52
CA ASN A 302 27.55 12.61 18.94
C ASN A 302 28.65 13.16 18.03
N LYS A 303 29.62 12.32 17.68
CA LYS A 303 30.71 12.70 16.76
C LYS A 303 30.19 13.01 15.36
N LEU A 304 29.18 12.29 14.87
CA LEU A 304 28.50 12.62 13.61
C LEU A 304 27.79 13.98 13.69
N LYS A 305 27.08 14.24 14.80
CA LYS A 305 26.38 15.51 15.03
C LYS A 305 27.34 16.69 15.13
N GLU A 306 28.52 16.51 15.73
CA GLU A 306 29.60 17.52 15.78
C GLU A 306 30.10 17.92 14.38
N LEU A 307 30.05 17.00 13.41
CA LEU A 307 30.35 17.27 12.00
C LEU A 307 29.18 17.90 11.23
N GLY A 308 28.02 18.07 11.87
CA GLY A 308 26.79 18.59 11.27
C GLY A 308 25.93 17.54 10.54
N TYR A 309 26.26 16.25 10.68
CA TYR A 309 25.49 15.16 10.08
C TYR A 309 24.34 14.69 10.95
N ALA A 310 23.34 14.09 10.31
CA ALA A 310 22.26 13.38 10.99
C ALA A 310 22.69 11.94 11.30
N ALA A 311 22.36 11.47 12.50
CA ALA A 311 22.59 10.09 12.92
C ALA A 311 21.26 9.37 13.11
N GLY A 312 21.17 8.14 12.63
CA GLY A 312 20.01 7.28 12.77
C GLY A 312 20.38 5.80 12.87
N VAL A 313 19.39 4.99 13.20
CA VAL A 313 19.54 3.55 13.33
C VAL A 313 18.40 2.81 12.64
N TYR A 314 18.70 1.62 12.11
CA TYR A 314 17.70 0.66 11.66
C TYR A 314 17.09 -0.07 12.86
N ASP A 315 15.77 -0.24 12.85
CA ASP A 315 15.05 -1.03 13.82
C ASP A 315 13.86 -1.72 13.17
N LEU A 316 13.37 -2.78 13.81
CA LEU A 316 12.22 -3.53 13.36
C LEU A 316 11.48 -4.14 14.57
N TYR A 317 10.16 -4.13 14.47
CA TYR A 317 9.25 -4.61 15.52
C TYR A 317 8.18 -5.56 14.98
N THR A 318 8.45 -6.16 13.82
CA THR A 318 7.55 -7.06 13.11
C THR A 318 7.99 -8.51 13.21
N ASP A 319 9.30 -8.79 13.23
CA ASP A 319 9.78 -10.16 13.08
C ASP A 319 9.99 -10.80 14.45
N LEU A 320 9.56 -12.06 14.55
CA LEU A 320 9.57 -12.87 15.76
C LEU A 320 10.00 -14.29 15.44
N HIS A 321 10.96 -14.78 16.21
CA HIS A 321 11.46 -16.15 16.08
C HIS A 321 11.11 -16.97 17.33
N TYR A 322 10.91 -18.28 17.14
CA TYR A 322 10.96 -19.19 18.27
C TYR A 322 12.37 -19.21 18.86
N LYS A 323 12.48 -19.44 20.17
CA LYS A 323 13.77 -19.43 20.88
C LYS A 323 14.81 -20.36 20.23
N ASP A 324 14.41 -21.54 19.81
CA ASP A 324 15.25 -22.58 19.19
C ASP A 324 15.55 -22.32 17.71
N THR A 325 14.82 -21.41 17.07
CA THR A 325 15.03 -21.00 15.66
C THR A 325 15.70 -19.63 15.54
N ALA A 326 15.92 -18.94 16.66
CA ALA A 326 16.61 -17.66 16.68
C ALA A 326 18.10 -17.87 16.34
N TYR A 327 18.65 -16.98 15.50
CA TYR A 327 20.05 -17.08 15.06
C TYR A 327 21.07 -16.70 16.15
N TYR A 328 20.61 -16.13 17.27
CA TYR A 328 21.45 -15.66 18.36
C TYR A 328 20.64 -15.52 19.67
N GLU A 329 21.33 -15.41 20.81
CA GLU A 329 20.73 -15.11 22.11
C GLU A 329 20.89 -13.62 22.47
N VAL A 330 19.86 -13.02 23.07
CA VAL A 330 19.92 -11.64 23.55
C VAL A 330 20.50 -11.62 24.96
N ASP A 331 21.74 -11.15 25.09
CA ASP A 331 22.32 -10.68 26.34
C ASP A 331 22.31 -9.15 26.33
N GLU A 332 21.59 -8.52 27.26
CA GLU A 332 21.46 -7.06 27.33
C GLU A 332 22.77 -6.35 27.68
N ASN A 333 23.77 -7.07 28.18
CA ASN A 333 25.12 -6.56 28.43
C ASN A 333 26.15 -7.10 27.43
N GLY A 334 25.71 -7.94 26.50
CA GLY A 334 26.57 -8.64 25.55
C GLY A 334 26.91 -7.83 24.29
N PRO A 335 27.72 -8.42 23.40
CA PRO A 335 28.11 -7.80 22.13
C PRO A 335 26.95 -7.65 21.14
N LEU A 336 25.83 -8.34 21.36
CA LEU A 336 24.61 -8.34 20.54
C LEU A 336 23.39 -7.72 21.27
N ARG A 337 23.63 -6.90 22.30
CA ARG A 337 22.56 -6.31 23.15
C ARG A 337 21.54 -5.46 22.41
N PHE A 338 21.82 -5.04 21.18
CA PHE A 338 20.91 -4.28 20.33
C PHE A 338 20.39 -5.08 19.13
N SER A 339 20.68 -6.37 19.01
CA SER A 339 20.13 -7.18 17.92
C SER A 339 18.60 -7.25 17.98
N ARG A 340 17.95 -7.28 16.82
CA ARG A 340 16.50 -7.14 16.61
C ARG A 340 15.82 -8.49 16.29
N SER A 341 14.52 -8.61 16.56
CA SER A 341 13.68 -9.79 16.25
C SER A 341 13.68 -10.95 17.26
N VAL A 342 14.47 -10.88 18.34
CA VAL A 342 14.48 -11.92 19.39
C VAL A 342 13.91 -11.38 20.70
N TYR A 343 12.87 -12.03 21.20
CA TYR A 343 12.15 -11.68 22.44
C TYR A 343 12.00 -12.92 23.32
N PRO A 344 12.98 -13.20 24.21
CA PRO A 344 13.01 -14.43 25.00
C PRO A 344 11.74 -14.65 25.81
N ALA A 345 11.13 -15.83 25.67
CA ALA A 345 9.90 -16.24 26.36
C ALA A 345 8.63 -15.41 26.06
N MET A 346 8.64 -14.55 25.03
CA MET A 346 7.51 -13.67 24.70
C MET A 346 6.74 -14.06 23.43
N PHE A 347 7.07 -15.20 22.79
CA PHE A 347 6.49 -15.54 21.49
C PHE A 347 4.95 -15.53 21.50
N ASN A 348 4.34 -16.24 22.45
CA ASN A 348 2.89 -16.33 22.55
C ASN A 348 2.21 -15.01 22.94
N GLU A 349 2.92 -14.11 23.62
CA GLU A 349 2.42 -12.79 24.00
C GLU A 349 2.42 -11.84 22.80
N LEU A 350 3.46 -11.91 21.96
CA LEU A 350 3.70 -10.94 20.89
C LEU A 350 3.14 -11.34 19.53
N ALA A 351 3.00 -12.64 19.26
CA ALA A 351 2.65 -13.13 17.92
C ALA A 351 1.23 -12.74 17.50
N ALA A 352 1.10 -12.21 16.28
CA ALA A 352 -0.20 -11.99 15.65
C ALA A 352 -0.79 -13.31 15.14
N HIS A 353 -2.08 -13.54 15.40
CA HIS A 353 -2.74 -14.81 15.10
C HIS A 353 -3.75 -14.68 13.95
N LYS A 354 -3.72 -15.67 13.04
CA LYS A 354 -4.78 -15.92 12.06
C LYS A 354 -6.02 -16.48 12.77
N LYS A 355 -7.17 -16.42 12.08
CA LYS A 355 -8.44 -17.01 12.55
C LYS A 355 -8.34 -18.48 12.99
N ASN A 356 -7.44 -19.26 12.39
CA ASN A 356 -7.25 -20.68 12.72
C ASN A 356 -6.23 -20.92 13.85
N GLY A 357 -5.80 -19.88 14.58
CA GLY A 357 -4.83 -19.95 15.66
C GLY A 357 -3.37 -20.08 15.23
N LYS A 358 -3.08 -20.22 13.93
CA LYS A 358 -1.69 -20.18 13.43
C LYS A 358 -1.19 -18.75 13.36
N THR A 359 0.11 -18.56 13.41
CA THR A 359 0.77 -17.27 13.21
C THR A 359 0.96 -16.94 11.72
N TYR A 360 1.21 -15.67 11.43
CA TYR A 360 1.74 -15.23 10.14
C TYR A 360 3.25 -15.49 10.13
N PHE A 361 3.74 -16.20 9.12
CA PHE A 361 5.16 -16.49 8.91
C PHE A 361 5.51 -16.15 7.47
N ASN A 362 6.65 -15.48 7.27
CA ASN A 362 7.31 -15.31 5.97
C ASN A 362 8.73 -15.90 6.07
N GLN A 363 9.55 -15.74 5.04
CA GLN A 363 10.92 -16.26 5.03
C GLN A 363 11.85 -15.67 6.11
N PHE A 364 11.47 -14.56 6.75
CA PHE A 364 12.27 -13.85 7.74
C PHE A 364 11.81 -14.11 9.17
N GLY A 365 10.54 -14.42 9.41
CA GLY A 365 10.05 -14.74 10.76
C GLY A 365 8.54 -14.72 10.89
N HIS A 366 8.07 -14.84 12.13
CA HIS A 366 6.67 -14.65 12.48
C HIS A 366 6.32 -13.18 12.69
N THR A 367 5.08 -12.79 12.43
CA THR A 367 4.63 -11.40 12.60
C THR A 367 4.23 -11.10 14.04
N ILE A 368 4.76 -10.00 14.58
CA ILE A 368 4.41 -9.41 15.86
C ILE A 368 3.18 -8.49 15.73
N SER A 369 2.32 -8.52 16.73
CA SER A 369 1.22 -7.58 16.89
C SER A 369 1.74 -6.18 17.28
N PRO A 370 1.43 -5.12 16.51
CA PRO A 370 1.89 -3.76 16.82
C PRO A 370 1.32 -3.23 18.14
N ALA A 371 0.21 -3.78 18.62
CA ALA A 371 -0.34 -3.45 19.94
C ALA A 371 0.50 -4.03 21.07
N ALA A 372 0.93 -5.29 20.95
CA ALA A 372 1.61 -6.04 22.01
C ALA A 372 3.06 -5.60 22.23
N ILE A 373 3.73 -5.09 21.18
CA ILE A 373 5.20 -4.87 21.22
C ILE A 373 5.64 -3.59 21.94
N ARG A 374 4.74 -2.65 22.25
CA ARG A 374 5.10 -1.32 22.78
C ARG A 374 6.02 -1.32 24.01
N PRO A 375 5.83 -2.19 25.02
CA PRO A 375 6.75 -2.22 26.16
C PRO A 375 8.20 -2.50 25.72
N GLN A 376 8.38 -3.33 24.70
CA GLN A 376 9.70 -3.66 24.17
C GLN A 376 10.29 -2.54 23.30
N ILE A 377 9.44 -1.78 22.58
CA ILE A 377 9.88 -0.54 21.91
C ILE A 377 10.49 0.41 22.95
N ILE A 378 9.76 0.69 24.03
CA ILE A 378 10.22 1.60 25.09
C ILE A 378 11.54 1.12 25.67
N LYS A 379 11.60 -0.15 26.08
CA LYS A 379 12.79 -0.75 26.69
C LYS A 379 14.02 -0.68 25.76
N ARG A 380 13.85 -0.98 24.47
CA ARG A 380 14.95 -0.97 23.50
C ARG A 380 15.42 0.45 23.21
N VAL A 381 14.51 1.37 22.90
CA VAL A 381 14.85 2.76 22.57
C VAL A 381 15.54 3.44 23.77
N GLU A 382 15.02 3.28 25.00
CA GLU A 382 15.64 3.88 26.19
C GLU A 382 17.03 3.30 26.50
N ARG A 383 17.28 2.03 26.16
CA ARG A 383 18.61 1.43 26.32
C ARG A 383 19.57 1.95 25.26
N GLU A 384 19.14 1.98 24.00
CA GLU A 384 19.99 2.34 22.87
C GLU A 384 20.39 3.81 22.90
N LEU A 385 19.45 4.72 23.19
CA LEU A 385 19.72 6.16 23.27
C LEU A 385 20.70 6.56 24.37
N LYS A 386 20.97 5.69 25.36
CA LYS A 386 22.00 5.93 26.39
C LYS A 386 23.41 5.84 25.82
N GLU A 387 23.63 4.97 24.85
CA GLU A 387 24.94 4.76 24.22
C GLU A 387 25.06 5.49 22.87
N PHE A 388 23.94 5.55 22.15
CA PHE A 388 23.82 6.04 20.78
C PHE A 388 22.65 7.02 20.69
N PRO A 389 22.87 8.30 21.04
CA PRO A 389 21.81 9.32 21.02
C PRO A 389 21.55 9.81 19.59
N HIS A 390 21.09 8.91 18.72
CA HIS A 390 20.69 9.24 17.36
C HIS A 390 19.44 10.14 17.35
N GLU A 391 19.17 10.70 16.17
CA GLU A 391 18.08 11.65 15.93
C GLU A 391 16.95 11.00 15.11
N ALA A 392 17.17 9.76 14.63
CA ALA A 392 16.22 9.07 13.79
C ALA A 392 16.17 7.55 13.95
N TYR A 393 14.98 7.02 13.71
CA TYR A 393 14.74 5.60 13.52
C TYR A 393 14.17 5.35 12.13
N PHE A 394 14.75 4.40 11.40
CA PHE A 394 14.08 3.74 10.29
C PHE A 394 13.40 2.47 10.82
N LEU A 395 12.07 2.39 10.71
CA LEU A 395 11.31 1.21 11.13
C LEU A 395 10.96 0.34 9.93
N ASP A 396 11.59 -0.82 9.88
CA ASP A 396 11.41 -1.78 8.79
C ASP A 396 10.03 -2.44 8.81
N VAL A 397 9.58 -2.93 7.66
CA VAL A 397 8.42 -3.83 7.45
C VAL A 397 7.03 -3.25 7.73
N TYR A 398 6.85 -2.35 8.71
CA TYR A 398 5.53 -1.81 9.08
C TYR A 398 4.77 -1.17 7.91
N GLN A 399 5.50 -0.55 6.99
CA GLN A 399 4.94 0.07 5.79
C GLN A 399 5.07 -0.81 4.56
N ALA A 400 5.66 -2.02 4.65
CA ALA A 400 6.03 -2.87 3.51
C ALA A 400 5.14 -4.11 3.33
N ASN A 401 5.00 -4.92 4.38
CA ASN A 401 4.50 -6.30 4.27
C ASN A 401 2.97 -6.42 4.42
N GLY A 402 2.26 -5.29 4.39
CA GLY A 402 0.80 -5.24 4.49
C GLY A 402 0.26 -5.18 5.92
N LEU A 403 -1.07 -5.13 6.00
CA LEU A 403 -1.84 -5.09 7.24
C LEU A 403 -2.51 -6.44 7.50
N PHE A 404 -2.48 -6.87 8.76
CA PHE A 404 -2.98 -8.17 9.19
C PHE A 404 -4.19 -8.04 10.09
N GLU A 405 -4.99 -9.10 10.14
CA GLU A 405 -5.98 -9.29 11.20
C GLU A 405 -5.31 -10.08 12.31
N ASP A 406 -5.51 -9.67 13.55
CA ASP A 406 -5.03 -10.37 14.72
C ASP A 406 -6.21 -10.95 15.50
N TYR A 407 -6.26 -12.26 15.59
CA TYR A 407 -7.27 -13.03 16.31
C TYR A 407 -6.79 -13.46 17.70
N SER A 408 -5.65 -12.93 18.18
CA SER A 408 -5.19 -13.19 19.54
C SER A 408 -6.24 -12.73 20.56
N PRO A 409 -6.55 -13.52 21.61
CA PRO A 409 -7.51 -13.14 22.64
C PRO A 409 -7.13 -11.89 23.45
N THR A 410 -5.84 -11.57 23.53
CA THR A 410 -5.32 -10.45 24.35
C THR A 410 -5.09 -9.16 23.57
N HIS A 411 -5.02 -9.23 22.23
CA HIS A 411 -4.75 -8.08 21.36
C HIS A 411 -5.41 -8.26 19.99
N THR A 412 -6.74 -8.48 19.99
CA THR A 412 -7.52 -8.64 18.76
C THR A 412 -7.55 -7.33 17.95
N LEU A 413 -7.21 -7.39 16.66
CA LEU A 413 -7.13 -6.23 15.76
C LEU A 413 -7.73 -6.56 14.38
N SER A 414 -8.57 -5.69 13.84
CA SER A 414 -8.82 -5.63 12.39
C SER A 414 -7.61 -5.05 11.65
N ARG A 415 -7.58 -5.12 10.31
CA ARG A 415 -6.50 -4.48 9.51
C ARG A 415 -6.41 -2.97 9.74
N GLN A 416 -7.56 -2.31 9.90
CA GLN A 416 -7.60 -0.89 10.22
C GLN A 416 -6.95 -0.63 11.59
N GLN A 417 -7.35 -1.39 12.61
CA GLN A 417 -6.77 -1.26 13.94
C GLN A 417 -5.27 -1.58 13.93
N PHE A 418 -4.84 -2.57 13.16
CA PHE A 418 -3.42 -2.88 12.97
C PHE A 418 -2.63 -1.66 12.45
N ALA A 419 -3.14 -0.95 11.44
CA ALA A 419 -2.55 0.30 10.94
C ALA A 419 -2.54 1.40 12.01
N GLU A 420 -3.63 1.57 12.76
CA GLU A 420 -3.73 2.54 13.85
C GLU A 420 -2.70 2.27 14.96
N GLU A 421 -2.47 0.99 15.30
CA GLU A 421 -1.48 0.57 16.29
C GLU A 421 -0.04 0.81 15.80
N ILE A 422 0.23 0.66 14.49
CA ILE A 422 1.50 1.07 13.87
C ILE A 422 1.71 2.58 14.04
N ILE A 423 0.71 3.40 13.69
CA ILE A 423 0.80 4.87 13.83
C ILE A 423 1.09 5.25 15.30
N LYS A 424 0.45 4.59 16.27
CA LYS A 424 0.73 4.79 17.69
C LYS A 424 2.19 4.45 18.05
N ASN A 425 2.81 3.46 17.42
CA ASN A 425 4.21 3.12 17.65
C ASN A 425 5.17 4.18 17.06
N TYR A 426 4.88 4.68 15.86
CA TYR A 426 5.63 5.81 15.28
C TYR A 426 5.53 7.06 16.17
N LYS A 427 4.32 7.38 16.66
CA LYS A 427 4.10 8.51 17.57
C LYS A 427 4.78 8.34 18.91
N LEU A 428 4.73 7.14 19.48
CA LEU A 428 5.43 6.84 20.74
C LEU A 428 6.91 7.20 20.64
N VAL A 429 7.59 6.80 19.56
CA VAL A 429 9.02 7.07 19.42
C VAL A 429 9.29 8.55 19.09
N SER A 430 8.56 9.11 18.12
CA SER A 430 8.76 10.50 17.69
C SER A 430 8.40 11.53 18.75
N GLU A 431 7.28 11.37 19.46
CA GLU A 431 6.79 12.35 20.43
C GLU A 431 7.51 12.22 21.79
N LYS A 432 7.80 10.99 22.25
CA LYS A 432 8.47 10.78 23.56
C LYS A 432 9.96 11.06 23.51
N TYR A 433 10.63 10.72 22.40
CA TYR A 433 12.10 10.80 22.29
C TYR A 433 12.58 11.82 21.25
N HIS A 434 11.67 12.62 20.68
CA HIS A 434 11.97 13.67 19.70
C HIS A 434 12.76 13.17 18.48
N GLN A 435 12.45 11.96 18.03
CA GLN A 435 13.08 11.31 16.89
C GLN A 435 12.31 11.61 15.61
N PHE A 436 12.99 11.80 14.49
CA PHE A 436 12.32 11.76 13.19
C PHE A 436 12.31 10.32 12.66
N MET A 437 11.15 9.89 12.18
CA MET A 437 10.90 8.49 11.86
C MET A 437 10.87 8.30 10.35
N GLY A 438 11.39 7.16 9.89
CA GLY A 438 11.18 6.69 8.53
C GLY A 438 10.71 5.26 8.49
N GLY A 439 10.37 4.78 7.30
CA GLY A 439 9.97 3.39 7.12
C GLY A 439 10.27 2.82 5.75
N GLU A 440 10.16 1.50 5.68
CA GLU A 440 10.40 0.73 4.46
C GLU A 440 9.27 0.93 3.43
N TRP A 441 9.64 1.22 2.19
CA TRP A 441 8.80 1.64 1.06
C TRP A 441 8.03 2.91 1.34
N GLY A 442 6.99 2.80 2.15
CA GLY A 442 6.10 3.85 2.56
C GLY A 442 4.63 3.51 2.30
N ALA A 443 3.75 3.98 3.16
CA ALA A 443 2.31 3.77 3.04
C ALA A 443 1.56 5.00 3.53
N ASP A 444 0.58 5.46 2.75
CA ASP A 444 -0.04 6.76 3.01
C ASP A 444 -0.79 6.84 4.34
N PHE A 445 -1.24 5.70 4.90
CA PHE A 445 -1.90 5.65 6.20
C PHE A 445 -1.01 6.15 7.34
N THR A 446 0.32 6.11 7.18
CA THR A 446 1.25 6.65 8.18
C THR A 446 1.28 8.18 8.19
N GLY A 447 0.80 8.84 7.13
CA GLY A 447 0.75 10.29 7.01
C GLY A 447 2.08 10.94 7.37
N SER A 448 2.03 11.99 8.18
CA SER A 448 3.24 12.72 8.61
C SER A 448 4.06 12.05 9.70
N ASN A 449 3.69 10.84 10.15
CA ASN A 449 4.43 10.13 11.19
C ASN A 449 5.67 9.43 10.63
N SER A 450 5.73 9.18 9.31
CA SER A 450 6.92 8.72 8.58
C SER A 450 7.39 9.85 7.67
N VAL A 451 8.52 10.48 7.97
CA VAL A 451 8.99 11.69 7.26
C VAL A 451 10.04 11.42 6.19
N PHE A 452 10.58 10.21 6.16
CA PHE A 452 11.42 9.69 5.07
C PHE A 452 11.12 8.21 4.86
N ASN A 453 11.47 7.69 3.68
CA ASN A 453 11.31 6.27 3.39
C ASN A 453 12.47 5.73 2.56
N HIS A 454 12.78 4.45 2.73
CA HIS A 454 13.71 3.74 1.86
C HIS A 454 12.91 2.85 0.90
N GLY A 455 13.11 3.04 -0.40
CA GLY A 455 12.48 2.22 -1.43
C GLY A 455 11.37 2.90 -2.23
N MET A 456 10.77 4.00 -1.76
CA MET A 456 9.63 4.62 -2.47
C MET A 456 9.93 4.97 -3.93
N MET A 457 11.18 5.30 -4.27
CA MET A 457 11.62 5.61 -5.64
C MET A 457 11.92 4.38 -6.51
N THR A 458 11.73 3.16 -6.02
CA THR A 458 11.91 1.93 -6.81
C THR A 458 10.60 1.17 -6.86
N LEU A 459 10.21 0.68 -8.04
CA LEU A 459 9.01 -0.13 -8.18
C LEU A 459 9.35 -1.59 -7.85
N HIS A 460 9.08 -2.05 -6.62
CA HIS A 460 9.55 -3.36 -6.14
C HIS A 460 8.92 -4.55 -6.86
N ARG A 461 7.72 -4.39 -7.44
CA ARG A 461 7.03 -5.46 -8.17
C ARG A 461 7.75 -5.89 -9.44
N THR A 462 9.05 -5.60 -9.61
CA THR A 462 9.92 -5.74 -10.79
C THR A 462 10.97 -6.85 -10.72
N TRP A 463 11.08 -7.51 -9.58
CA TRP A 463 11.94 -8.68 -9.42
C TRP A 463 11.28 -10.00 -9.88
N TRP A 464 10.07 -9.95 -10.48
CA TRP A 464 9.37 -11.16 -10.90
C TRP A 464 10.10 -11.93 -12.00
N GLY A 465 10.30 -13.23 -11.76
CA GLY A 465 11.05 -14.07 -12.68
C GLY A 465 12.49 -13.56 -12.92
N SER A 466 13.05 -12.83 -11.95
CA SER A 466 14.48 -12.54 -11.92
C SER A 466 15.22 -13.66 -11.19
N GLU A 467 16.51 -13.82 -11.47
CA GLU A 467 17.36 -14.81 -10.78
C GLU A 467 18.25 -14.16 -9.70
N ILE A 468 17.80 -13.05 -9.12
CA ILE A 468 18.61 -12.25 -8.19
C ILE A 468 18.90 -12.96 -6.86
N GLU A 469 18.10 -13.97 -6.53
CA GLU A 469 18.26 -14.82 -5.35
C GLU A 469 18.98 -16.15 -5.68
N LYS A 470 19.35 -16.37 -6.95
CA LYS A 470 19.97 -17.63 -7.39
C LYS A 470 21.48 -17.48 -7.51
N LYS A 471 22.21 -17.98 -6.51
CA LYS A 471 23.68 -17.99 -6.50
C LYS A 471 24.25 -18.61 -7.79
N GLY A 472 25.23 -17.94 -8.39
CA GLY A 472 25.91 -18.38 -9.61
C GLY A 472 25.36 -17.79 -10.91
N THR A 473 24.25 -17.06 -10.86
CA THR A 473 23.75 -16.29 -12.01
C THR A 473 24.42 -14.92 -12.06
N VAL A 474 24.38 -14.26 -13.22
CA VAL A 474 24.86 -12.87 -13.39
C VAL A 474 24.00 -11.86 -12.62
N TYR A 475 22.80 -12.27 -12.19
CA TYR A 475 21.85 -11.44 -11.47
C TYR A 475 21.97 -11.56 -9.94
N TRP A 476 22.68 -12.58 -9.43
CA TRP A 476 22.79 -12.88 -8.00
C TRP A 476 23.23 -11.65 -7.19
N THR A 477 22.37 -11.17 -6.29
CA THR A 477 22.60 -9.93 -5.54
C THR A 477 23.49 -10.12 -4.32
N GLY A 478 23.61 -11.32 -3.76
CA GLY A 478 24.38 -11.60 -2.55
C GLY A 478 23.49 -12.04 -1.40
N ASP A 479 24.06 -12.16 -0.20
CA ASP A 479 23.34 -12.51 1.03
C ASP A 479 23.78 -11.68 2.24
N TRP A 480 22.99 -11.78 3.31
CA TRP A 480 23.20 -11.12 4.61
C TRP A 480 24.08 -11.92 5.58
N LYS A 481 24.66 -13.06 5.17
CA LYS A 481 25.28 -14.03 6.11
C LYS A 481 26.55 -13.51 6.77
N ASN A 482 27.31 -12.67 6.07
CA ASN A 482 28.48 -12.03 6.66
C ASN A 482 28.04 -10.86 7.53
N ASN A 483 28.22 -11.01 8.85
CA ASN A 483 27.68 -10.04 9.79
C ASN A 483 28.33 -8.65 9.66
N GLN A 484 29.65 -8.58 9.51
CA GLN A 484 30.38 -7.31 9.40
C GLN A 484 30.18 -6.64 8.05
N ARG A 485 30.04 -7.45 7.00
CA ARG A 485 30.11 -6.97 5.63
C ARG A 485 29.24 -7.84 4.70
N PRO A 486 27.90 -7.70 4.73
CA PRO A 486 26.99 -8.54 3.99
C PRO A 486 27.26 -8.40 2.48
N SER A 487 27.38 -9.54 1.79
CA SER A 487 27.75 -9.57 0.38
C SER A 487 26.69 -8.93 -0.52
N GLN A 488 25.43 -8.88 -0.05
CA GLN A 488 24.34 -8.19 -0.75
C GLN A 488 24.56 -6.68 -0.91
N MET A 489 25.27 -6.06 0.04
CA MET A 489 25.57 -4.63 0.02
C MET A 489 26.88 -4.29 -0.73
N LEU A 490 27.53 -5.28 -1.36
CA LEU A 490 28.85 -5.13 -1.94
C LEU A 490 28.89 -5.45 -3.44
N GLY A 491 29.43 -4.51 -4.21
CA GLY A 491 29.86 -4.71 -5.60
C GLY A 491 28.81 -4.39 -6.65
N THR A 492 29.20 -4.57 -7.91
CA THR A 492 28.37 -4.28 -9.09
C THR A 492 27.50 -5.50 -9.44
N ARG A 493 26.28 -5.26 -9.91
CA ARG A 493 25.33 -6.31 -10.33
C ARG A 493 24.72 -6.00 -11.69
N VAL A 494 24.31 -7.05 -12.40
CA VAL A 494 23.56 -6.91 -13.64
C VAL A 494 22.09 -6.72 -13.29
N ALA A 495 21.50 -5.61 -13.75
CA ALA A 495 20.06 -5.40 -13.64
C ALA A 495 19.31 -6.26 -14.68
N PRO A 496 18.30 -7.06 -14.29
CA PRO A 496 17.47 -7.79 -15.24
C PRO A 496 16.71 -6.86 -16.20
N ASP A 497 16.41 -7.29 -17.42
CA ASP A 497 15.67 -6.47 -18.41
C ASP A 497 14.32 -5.96 -17.90
N LYS A 498 13.61 -6.78 -17.10
CA LYS A 498 12.36 -6.37 -16.46
C LYS A 498 12.55 -5.26 -15.44
N TYR A 499 13.65 -5.30 -14.67
CA TYR A 499 14.00 -4.23 -13.75
C TYR A 499 14.29 -2.94 -14.53
N LEU A 500 15.08 -3.03 -15.60
CA LEU A 500 15.36 -1.88 -16.46
C LEU A 500 14.06 -1.30 -17.06
N LYS A 501 13.18 -2.15 -17.62
CA LYS A 501 11.96 -1.75 -18.30
C LYS A 501 10.92 -1.12 -17.37
N TYR A 502 10.71 -1.68 -16.18
CA TYR A 502 9.58 -1.32 -15.33
C TYR A 502 9.97 -0.59 -14.05
N SER A 503 11.20 -0.78 -13.56
CA SER A 503 11.60 -0.33 -12.22
C SER A 503 12.29 1.01 -12.22
N ILE A 504 13.10 1.27 -13.24
CA ILE A 504 13.92 2.48 -13.33
C ILE A 504 13.68 3.31 -14.60
N ASN A 505 12.93 2.79 -15.58
CA ASN A 505 12.62 3.49 -16.83
C ASN A 505 11.82 4.78 -16.60
N GLU A 506 12.40 5.90 -17.01
CA GLU A 506 11.86 7.24 -16.85
C GLU A 506 10.56 7.48 -17.63
N TYR A 507 10.28 6.71 -18.68
CA TYR A 507 9.06 6.88 -19.49
C TYR A 507 7.83 6.22 -18.87
N THR A 508 8.03 5.28 -17.95
CA THR A 508 6.93 4.57 -17.27
C THR A 508 6.77 5.01 -15.82
N ARG A 509 7.81 5.55 -15.18
CA ARG A 509 7.75 6.00 -13.79
C ARG A 509 7.11 7.37 -13.68
N VAL A 510 6.30 7.57 -12.65
CA VAL A 510 5.70 8.86 -12.33
C VAL A 510 5.83 9.13 -10.84
N PRO A 511 6.27 10.32 -10.41
CA PRO A 511 6.58 10.60 -9.00
C PRO A 511 5.32 11.03 -8.23
N LEU A 512 4.38 10.12 -8.01
CA LEU A 512 3.05 10.47 -7.44
C LEU A 512 3.12 11.01 -6.02
N TYR A 513 4.14 10.68 -5.22
CA TYR A 513 4.33 11.28 -3.89
C TYR A 513 4.90 12.72 -3.94
N GLU A 514 5.46 13.14 -5.07
CA GLU A 514 6.09 14.46 -5.22
C GLU A 514 5.13 15.51 -5.83
N LEU A 515 3.97 15.08 -6.35
CA LEU A 515 3.05 15.89 -7.17
C LEU A 515 1.89 16.57 -6.41
#